data_AF-G0U2A0-F1
#
_entry.id   AF-G0U2A0-F1
#
_cell.length_a   1.000
_cell.length_b   1.000
_cell.length_c   1.000
_cell.angle_alpha   90.00
_cell.angle_beta   90.00
_cell.angle_gamma   90.00
#
_symmetry.space_group_name_H-M   'P 1'
#
loop_
_entity.id
_entity.type
_entity.pdbx_description
1 polymer ?
#
loop_
_entity_poly.entity_id
_entity_poly.type
_entity_poly.pdbx_seq_one_letter_code
_entity_poly.pdbx_strand_id
1 'polypeptide(L)'
;MPGAARFFSGRPKPLFQHLQLFVSLGLRTEYTPIWPLPLPAPRPHDAGKPTLVLDIDETLLHTVDMQPAGDDAVAFAFFLRPHVREFLSEVRELYEVVFWTAGTASYCSAVLDALEVQVLELPRSFYNLEEMKLEAKGLTSTKHANFYALSRTQTLQEHEYMKYLPMLGRPLDRVIMIDDSVRSFPLHPRNGIKIPPFIPDVRVLAEYSHAVDAIEKESNEDKKKLITEKHEEAIRRGEVEIARLQRDRALPELLPLLRAAAGADDLIRELDHWRDDEYVRCDDFRETMNRLSVVRQRTLGEVLKERRASPIPPLKQHVLNHGFIEEANTAMKLAMTRRTLSRL
;
A
#
# COMPACT_ATOMS: atom_id res chain seq x y z
N MET A 1 -25.45 -10.32 -11.21
CA MET A 1 -24.02 -10.69 -11.20
C MET A 1 -23.71 -11.31 -9.84
N PRO A 2 -23.64 -12.64 -9.69
CA PRO A 2 -23.36 -13.27 -8.40
C PRO A 2 -21.84 -13.45 -8.26
N GLY A 3 -21.18 -12.53 -7.56
CA GLY A 3 -19.74 -12.57 -7.30
C GLY A 3 -19.44 -12.41 -5.81
N ALA A 4 -18.36 -13.05 -5.36
CA ALA A 4 -17.61 -12.80 -4.13
C ALA A 4 -18.10 -13.37 -2.77
N ALA A 5 -19.39 -13.68 -2.55
CA ALA A 5 -19.88 -14.13 -1.22
C ALA A 5 -19.40 -15.51 -0.70
N ARG A 6 -18.36 -16.13 -1.27
CA ARG A 6 -18.04 -17.57 -1.08
C ARG A 6 -16.82 -17.88 -0.20
N PHE A 7 -16.10 -16.88 0.29
CA PHE A 7 -14.95 -17.11 1.19
C PHE A 7 -15.34 -17.31 2.66
N PHE A 8 -16.59 -17.04 3.08
CA PHE A 8 -16.91 -16.83 4.50
C PHE A 8 -17.81 -17.86 5.21
N SER A 9 -17.88 -19.12 4.78
CA SER A 9 -18.56 -20.15 5.59
C SER A 9 -17.76 -21.45 5.71
N GLY A 10 -17.47 -21.85 6.96
CA GLY A 10 -16.86 -23.14 7.32
C GLY A 10 -15.48 -23.06 7.97
N ARG A 11 -14.93 -24.23 8.35
CA ARG A 11 -13.54 -24.43 8.84
C ARG A 11 -12.54 -23.78 7.86
N PRO A 12 -11.33 -23.37 8.31
CA PRO A 12 -10.35 -22.74 7.44
C PRO A 12 -10.02 -23.66 6.26
N LYS A 13 -10.47 -23.28 5.05
CA LYS A 13 -10.23 -24.03 3.82
C LYS A 13 -8.72 -24.02 3.48
N PRO A 14 -8.21 -25.00 2.73
CA PRO A 14 -6.80 -25.08 2.33
C PRO A 14 -6.23 -23.79 1.69
N LEU A 15 -7.07 -23.06 0.94
CA LEU A 15 -6.73 -21.74 0.38
C LEU A 15 -6.27 -20.73 1.45
N PHE A 16 -6.92 -20.71 2.62
CA PHE A 16 -6.61 -19.81 3.74
C PHE A 16 -5.31 -20.19 4.46
N GLN A 17 -4.85 -21.44 4.34
CA GLN A 17 -3.58 -21.86 4.91
C GLN A 17 -2.39 -21.45 4.04
N HIS A 18 -2.61 -21.27 2.73
CA HIS A 18 -1.53 -21.01 1.78
C HIS A 18 -1.44 -19.54 1.35
N LEU A 19 -2.59 -18.88 1.21
CA LEU A 19 -2.69 -17.46 0.94
C LEU A 19 -3.15 -16.79 2.22
N GLN A 20 -2.31 -15.90 2.74
CA GLN A 20 -2.51 -15.13 3.96
C GLN A 20 -3.73 -14.19 3.84
N LEU A 21 -4.94 -14.77 3.88
CA LEU A 21 -6.21 -14.05 3.72
C LEU A 21 -6.67 -13.54 5.08
N PHE A 22 -6.74 -12.23 5.19
CA PHE A 22 -7.16 -11.52 6.39
C PHE A 22 -8.50 -10.84 6.17
N VAL A 23 -9.20 -10.59 7.27
CA VAL A 23 -10.42 -9.80 7.31
C VAL A 23 -10.25 -8.70 8.34
N SER A 24 -10.70 -7.50 7.98
CA SER A 24 -10.80 -6.39 8.92
C SER A 24 -12.11 -5.65 8.76
N LEU A 25 -12.51 -4.93 9.80
CA LEU A 25 -13.74 -4.15 9.82
C LEU A 25 -13.43 -2.66 9.79
N GLY A 26 -14.05 -1.95 8.87
CA GLY A 26 -14.07 -0.48 8.82
C GLY A 26 -15.47 0.05 9.04
N LEU A 27 -15.58 1.36 9.25
CA LEU A 27 -16.87 2.05 9.30
C LEU A 27 -17.54 2.01 7.92
N ARG A 28 -18.86 1.83 7.89
CA ARG A 28 -19.64 1.91 6.65
C ARG A 28 -19.73 3.34 6.12
N THR A 29 -19.82 4.30 7.03
CA THR A 29 -19.85 5.73 6.70
C THR A 29 -18.43 6.27 6.70
N GLU A 30 -18.07 7.01 5.66
CA GLU A 30 -16.79 7.71 5.60
C GLU A 30 -16.70 8.80 6.65
N TYR A 31 -15.46 9.11 7.03
CA TYR A 31 -15.17 10.10 8.06
C TYR A 31 -13.99 10.98 7.64
N THR A 32 -13.88 12.16 8.25
CA THR A 32 -12.77 13.07 7.98
C THR A 32 -11.47 12.45 8.47
N PRO A 33 -10.41 12.35 7.64
CA PRO A 33 -9.16 11.76 8.07
C PRO A 33 -8.61 12.40 9.33
N ILE A 34 -8.03 11.55 10.17
CA ILE A 34 -7.61 11.92 11.51
C ILE A 34 -6.34 12.77 11.50
N TRP A 35 -5.44 12.53 10.55
CA TRP A 35 -4.18 13.26 10.46
C TRP A 35 -4.30 14.53 9.62
N PRO A 36 -3.89 15.70 10.16
CA PRO A 36 -3.77 16.91 9.36
C PRO A 36 -2.61 16.79 8.36
N LEU A 37 -2.62 17.70 7.39
CA LEU A 37 -1.45 17.97 6.55
C LEU A 37 -1.11 19.47 6.72
N PRO A 38 0.16 19.85 6.94
CA PRO A 38 1.31 18.96 7.15
C PRO A 38 1.16 18.04 8.37
N LEU A 39 1.88 16.91 8.35
CA LEU A 39 1.83 15.96 9.47
C LEU A 39 2.36 16.63 10.75
N PRO A 40 1.84 16.25 11.93
CA PRO A 40 2.41 16.66 13.21
C PRO A 40 3.91 16.29 13.31
N ALA A 41 4.59 16.82 14.33
CA ALA A 41 5.97 16.42 14.60
C ALA A 41 6.10 14.90 14.73
N PRO A 42 7.21 14.29 14.26
CA PRO A 42 7.45 12.86 14.42
C PRO A 42 7.25 12.43 15.88
N ARG A 43 6.72 11.22 16.05
CA ARG A 43 6.49 10.67 17.37
C ARG A 43 7.82 10.42 18.09
N PRO A 44 7.85 10.38 19.44
CA PRO A 44 9.10 10.25 20.19
C PRO A 44 9.99 9.07 19.77
N HIS A 45 9.40 7.92 19.44
CA HIS A 45 10.14 6.73 18.99
C HIS A 45 10.62 6.79 17.54
N ASP A 46 10.14 7.78 16.77
CA ASP A 46 10.54 8.05 15.38
C ASP A 46 11.43 9.29 15.27
N ALA A 47 11.80 9.90 16.40
CA ALA A 47 12.63 11.10 16.42
C ALA A 47 13.96 10.86 15.71
N GLY A 48 14.24 11.68 14.70
CA GLY A 48 15.48 11.61 13.93
C GLY A 48 15.51 10.53 12.85
N LYS A 49 14.49 9.69 12.71
CA LYS A 49 14.39 8.75 11.58
C LYS A 49 13.99 9.47 10.27
N PRO A 50 14.45 9.02 9.10
CA PRO A 50 13.86 9.43 7.83
C PRO A 50 12.42 8.92 7.70
N THR A 51 11.63 9.51 6.80
CA THR A 51 10.23 9.13 6.56
C THR A 51 10.13 8.14 5.40
N LEU A 52 9.48 6.99 5.63
CA LEU A 52 9.06 6.06 4.59
C LEU A 52 7.56 6.20 4.36
N VAL A 53 7.19 6.71 3.19
CA VAL A 53 5.81 6.68 2.72
C VAL A 53 5.56 5.34 2.05
N LEU A 54 4.53 4.63 2.52
CA LEU A 54 4.24 3.28 2.07
C LEU A 54 2.81 3.20 1.57
N ASP A 55 2.66 2.84 0.31
CA ASP A 55 1.35 2.50 -0.26
C ASP A 55 0.81 1.17 0.30
N ILE A 56 -0.50 0.94 0.13
CA ILE A 56 -1.21 -0.22 0.67
C ILE A 56 -1.62 -1.17 -0.46
N ASP A 57 -2.54 -0.73 -1.32
CA ASP A 57 -3.18 -1.52 -2.36
C ASP A 57 -2.17 -1.93 -3.43
N GLU A 58 -2.14 -3.21 -3.82
CA GLU A 58 -1.16 -3.79 -4.76
C GLU A 58 0.33 -3.65 -4.31
N THR A 59 0.61 -2.98 -3.20
CA THR A 59 1.94 -2.82 -2.62
C THR A 59 2.17 -3.82 -1.48
N LEU A 60 1.31 -3.82 -0.46
CA LEU A 60 1.37 -4.70 0.71
C LEU A 60 0.31 -5.79 0.69
N LEU A 61 -0.80 -5.57 0.00
CA LEU A 61 -1.93 -6.50 -0.01
C LEU A 61 -2.78 -6.29 -1.25
N HIS A 62 -3.73 -7.19 -1.47
CA HIS A 62 -4.75 -7.04 -2.50
C HIS A 62 -6.14 -7.31 -1.91
N THR A 63 -7.03 -6.33 -2.03
CA THR A 63 -8.42 -6.43 -1.57
C THR A 63 -9.23 -7.30 -2.52
N VAL A 64 -9.84 -8.37 -2.00
CA VAL A 64 -10.59 -9.35 -2.82
C VAL A 64 -12.09 -9.29 -2.62
N ASP A 65 -12.56 -8.82 -1.47
CA ASP A 65 -13.99 -8.71 -1.21
C ASP A 65 -14.28 -7.59 -0.19
N MET A 66 -15.47 -7.02 -0.32
CA MET A 66 -16.01 -5.99 0.55
C MET A 66 -17.50 -6.26 0.77
N GLN A 67 -17.87 -6.57 2.01
CA GLN A 67 -19.24 -6.94 2.36
C GLN A 67 -19.74 -6.11 3.55
N PRO A 68 -21.03 -5.70 3.57
CA PRO A 68 -21.63 -5.12 4.78
C PRO A 68 -21.46 -6.07 5.97
N ALA A 69 -21.06 -5.52 7.12
CA ALA A 69 -20.88 -6.25 8.37
C ALA A 69 -21.74 -5.61 9.46
N GLY A 70 -23.03 -5.92 9.44
CA GLY A 70 -24.03 -5.20 10.25
C GLY A 70 -24.41 -3.85 9.65
N ASP A 71 -24.99 -2.97 10.47
CA ASP A 71 -25.57 -1.72 9.98
C ASP A 71 -24.53 -0.65 9.68
N ASP A 72 -23.48 -0.58 10.51
CA ASP A 72 -22.53 0.54 10.57
C ASP A 72 -21.09 0.17 10.20
N ALA A 73 -20.83 -1.07 9.78
CA ALA A 73 -19.49 -1.53 9.41
C ALA A 73 -19.47 -2.26 8.05
N VAL A 74 -18.26 -2.33 7.49
CA VAL A 74 -17.92 -3.05 6.27
C VAL A 74 -16.74 -3.98 6.58
N ALA A 75 -16.87 -5.25 6.21
CA ALA A 75 -15.78 -6.19 6.23
C ALA A 75 -14.98 -6.11 4.93
N PHE A 76 -13.67 -5.96 5.06
CA PHE A 76 -12.71 -5.98 3.97
C PHE A 76 -11.91 -7.27 4.06
N ALA A 77 -11.94 -8.07 3.00
CA ALA A 77 -11.07 -9.23 2.86
C ALA A 77 -9.93 -8.93 1.89
N PHE A 78 -8.73 -9.32 2.26
CA PHE A 78 -7.55 -9.10 1.44
C PHE A 78 -6.52 -10.20 1.62
N PHE A 79 -5.81 -10.50 0.54
CA PHE A 79 -4.60 -11.30 0.60
C PHE A 79 -3.43 -10.41 0.97
N LEU A 80 -2.69 -10.78 2.02
CA LEU A 80 -1.44 -10.14 2.36
C LEU A 80 -0.36 -10.57 1.37
N ARG A 81 0.43 -9.61 0.88
CA ARG A 81 1.63 -9.91 0.09
C ARG A 81 2.62 -10.72 0.96
N PRO A 82 3.33 -11.71 0.41
CA PRO A 82 4.36 -12.41 1.18
C PRO A 82 5.37 -11.44 1.78
N HIS A 83 5.89 -11.81 2.95
CA HIS A 83 6.93 -11.07 3.68
C HIS A 83 6.53 -9.71 4.27
N VAL A 84 5.24 -9.33 4.27
CA VAL A 84 4.80 -8.03 4.83
C VAL A 84 5.13 -7.90 6.32
N ARG A 85 4.97 -8.96 7.12
CA ARG A 85 5.29 -8.93 8.55
C ARG A 85 6.77 -8.59 8.75
N GLU A 86 7.66 -9.36 8.14
CA GLU A 86 9.11 -9.19 8.26
C GLU A 86 9.55 -7.83 7.72
N PHE A 87 9.00 -7.40 6.58
CA PHE A 87 9.26 -6.10 6.00
C PHE A 87 8.85 -4.96 6.93
N LEU A 88 7.60 -4.96 7.41
CA LEU A 88 7.06 -3.92 8.29
C LEU A 88 7.76 -3.89 9.65
N SER A 89 8.09 -5.06 10.21
CA SER A 89 8.86 -5.19 11.45
C SER A 89 10.24 -4.53 11.35
N GLU A 90 10.86 -4.57 10.19
CA GLU A 90 12.18 -3.96 10.00
C GLU A 90 12.09 -2.46 9.68
N VAL A 91 11.25 -2.07 8.71
CA VAL A 91 11.21 -0.67 8.27
C VAL A 91 10.70 0.27 9.36
N ARG A 92 9.88 -0.19 10.31
CA ARG A 92 9.46 0.64 11.45
C ARG A 92 10.59 0.95 12.44
N GLU A 93 11.63 0.12 12.48
CA GLU A 93 12.81 0.40 13.30
C GLU A 93 13.71 1.43 12.60
N LEU A 94 13.72 1.41 11.27
CA LEU A 94 14.56 2.27 10.43
C LEU A 94 13.94 3.63 10.09
N TYR A 95 12.60 3.71 9.98
CA TYR A 95 11.87 4.86 9.46
C TYR A 95 10.71 5.31 10.36
N GLU A 96 10.37 6.60 10.26
CA GLU A 96 9.00 7.07 10.50
C GLU A 96 8.12 6.56 9.34
N VAL A 97 7.29 5.55 9.60
CA VAL A 97 6.43 4.97 8.56
C VAL A 97 5.11 5.74 8.47
N VAL A 98 4.79 6.20 7.25
CA VAL A 98 3.54 6.87 6.89
C VAL A 98 2.84 6.03 5.84
N PHE A 99 1.73 5.38 6.21
CA PHE A 99 0.88 4.73 5.22
C PHE A 99 0.13 5.79 4.43
N TRP A 100 0.06 5.64 3.11
CA TRP A 100 -0.68 6.58 2.28
C TRP A 100 -1.34 5.84 1.13
N THR A 101 -2.65 5.65 1.18
CA THR A 101 -3.44 5.00 0.11
C THR A 101 -4.26 6.03 -0.67
N ALA A 102 -4.57 5.73 -1.94
CA ALA A 102 -5.60 6.43 -2.70
C ALA A 102 -7.02 5.86 -2.44
N GLY A 103 -7.17 4.93 -1.49
CA GLY A 103 -8.41 4.41 -0.93
C GLY A 103 -9.04 5.32 0.12
N THR A 104 -10.22 4.97 0.63
CA THR A 104 -10.96 5.82 1.57
C THR A 104 -10.39 5.80 3.00
N ALA A 105 -10.83 6.70 3.87
CA ALA A 105 -10.32 6.79 5.24
C ALA A 105 -10.75 5.57 6.08
N SER A 106 -12.01 5.14 5.91
CA SER A 106 -12.51 3.93 6.54
C SER A 106 -11.73 2.68 6.11
N TYR A 107 -11.53 2.50 4.80
CA TYR A 107 -10.73 1.41 4.26
C TYR A 107 -9.31 1.41 4.82
N CYS A 108 -8.63 2.57 4.78
CA CYS A 108 -7.28 2.74 5.29
C CYS A 108 -7.19 2.31 6.76
N SER A 109 -8.16 2.71 7.59
CA SER A 109 -8.18 2.37 9.02
C SER A 109 -8.39 0.87 9.25
N ALA A 110 -9.33 0.26 8.51
CA ALA A 110 -9.56 -1.17 8.60
C ALA A 110 -8.28 -1.97 8.27
N VAL A 111 -7.59 -1.59 7.19
CA VAL A 111 -6.32 -2.22 6.83
C VAL A 111 -5.27 -2.01 7.92
N LEU A 112 -5.10 -0.79 8.42
CA LEU A 112 -4.11 -0.52 9.47
C LEU A 112 -4.41 -1.27 10.77
N ASP A 113 -5.66 -1.39 11.19
CA ASP A 113 -6.02 -2.21 12.35
C ASP A 113 -5.57 -3.66 12.17
N ALA A 114 -5.72 -4.22 10.97
CA ALA A 114 -5.24 -5.57 10.68
C ALA A 114 -3.72 -5.68 10.61
N LEU A 115 -3.05 -4.74 9.94
CA LEU A 115 -1.58 -4.72 9.87
C LEU A 115 -0.96 -4.56 11.26
N GLU A 116 -1.53 -3.70 12.10
CA GLU A 116 -1.06 -3.47 13.46
C GLU A 116 -1.34 -4.68 14.35
N VAL A 117 -2.59 -5.11 14.46
CA VAL A 117 -3.00 -6.09 15.48
C VAL A 117 -2.77 -7.53 15.02
N GLN A 118 -3.12 -7.86 13.78
CA GLN A 118 -3.09 -9.24 13.29
C GLN A 118 -1.73 -9.60 12.65
N VAL A 119 -1.06 -8.63 12.03
CA VAL A 119 0.22 -8.87 11.33
C VAL A 119 1.42 -8.48 12.20
N LEU A 120 1.39 -7.37 12.92
CA LEU A 120 2.54 -6.91 13.73
C LEU A 120 2.40 -7.18 15.23
N GLU A 121 1.22 -7.62 15.67
CA GLU A 121 0.90 -7.86 17.09
C GLU A 121 1.16 -6.63 17.97
N LEU A 122 0.85 -5.45 17.43
CA LEU A 122 1.00 -4.18 18.12
C LEU A 122 -0.20 -3.85 19.02
N PRO A 123 0.00 -2.99 20.03
CA PRO A 123 -1.12 -2.45 20.80
C PRO A 123 -2.16 -1.81 19.89
N ARG A 124 -3.43 -2.08 20.16
CA ARG A 124 -4.55 -1.50 19.41
C ARG A 124 -4.44 0.03 19.37
N SER A 125 -4.58 0.62 18.18
CA SER A 125 -4.63 2.07 17.96
C SER A 125 -6.06 2.58 17.75
N PHE A 126 -6.18 3.88 17.55
CA PHE A 126 -7.44 4.54 17.19
C PHE A 126 -8.04 4.03 15.86
N TYR A 127 -7.27 3.37 14.99
CA TYR A 127 -7.78 2.84 13.71
C TYR A 127 -8.76 1.69 13.88
N ASN A 128 -8.80 1.09 15.07
CA ASN A 128 -9.74 0.03 15.38
C ASN A 128 -11.19 0.51 15.30
N LEU A 129 -12.07 -0.32 14.74
CA LEU A 129 -13.49 0.01 14.56
C LEU A 129 -14.16 0.48 15.86
N GLU A 130 -13.93 -0.22 16.97
CA GLU A 130 -14.58 0.11 18.25
C GLU A 130 -14.05 1.42 18.82
N GLU A 131 -12.76 1.70 18.66
CA GLU A 131 -12.16 2.98 19.06
C GLU A 131 -12.74 4.15 18.25
N MET A 132 -12.90 3.99 16.94
CA MET A 132 -13.55 4.99 16.09
C MET A 132 -15.03 5.19 16.47
N LYS A 133 -15.75 4.11 16.84
CA LYS A 133 -17.14 4.20 17.30
C LYS A 133 -17.26 4.92 18.65
N LEU A 134 -16.31 4.73 19.57
CA LEU A 134 -16.25 5.48 20.82
C LEU A 134 -16.04 6.98 20.53
N GLU A 135 -15.08 7.31 19.67
CA GLU A 135 -14.79 8.69 19.28
C GLU A 135 -16.01 9.39 18.65
N ALA A 136 -16.69 8.71 17.72
CA ALA A 136 -17.89 9.24 17.06
C ALA A 136 -19.04 9.53 18.02
N LYS A 137 -19.08 8.85 19.18
CA LYS A 137 -20.07 9.07 20.25
C LYS A 137 -19.60 10.11 21.29
N GLY A 138 -18.43 10.73 21.09
CA GLY A 138 -17.83 11.64 22.07
C GLY A 138 -17.34 10.94 23.34
N LEU A 139 -17.11 9.63 23.29
CA LEU A 139 -16.59 8.84 24.40
C LEU A 139 -15.05 8.76 24.35
N THR A 140 -14.44 8.39 25.48
CA THR A 140 -12.97 8.27 25.57
C THR A 140 -12.47 7.06 24.78
N SER A 141 -11.77 7.31 23.68
CA SER A 141 -10.95 6.33 22.94
C SER A 141 -9.49 6.34 23.44
N THR A 142 -8.71 5.30 23.11
CA THR A 142 -7.28 5.16 23.41
C THR A 142 -6.42 6.36 22.98
N LYS A 143 -6.80 7.08 21.91
CA LYS A 143 -6.00 8.14 21.24
C LYS A 143 -4.59 7.69 20.77
N HIS A 144 -4.18 6.46 21.06
CA HIS A 144 -2.93 5.86 20.64
C HIS A 144 -2.89 5.61 19.14
N ALA A 145 -1.71 5.75 18.53
CA ALA A 145 -1.45 5.48 17.12
C ALA A 145 -0.12 4.76 16.96
N ASN A 146 -0.07 3.67 16.20
CA ASN A 146 1.21 3.00 15.86
C ASN A 146 1.84 3.51 14.57
N PHE A 147 1.07 4.12 13.68
CA PHE A 147 1.54 4.74 12.44
C PHE A 147 0.77 6.01 12.10
N TYR A 148 1.34 6.83 11.22
CA TYR A 148 0.55 7.83 10.49
C TYR A 148 -0.12 7.16 9.30
N ALA A 149 -1.35 7.58 8.98
CA ALA A 149 -2.10 7.05 7.86
C ALA A 149 -2.85 8.13 7.09
N LEU A 150 -2.62 8.17 5.79
CA LEU A 150 -3.22 9.10 4.86
C LEU A 150 -4.09 8.33 3.86
N SER A 151 -5.20 8.93 3.47
CA SER A 151 -6.18 8.37 2.54
C SER A 151 -6.30 9.22 1.28
N ARG A 152 -7.17 8.81 0.36
CA ARG A 152 -7.53 9.51 -0.88
C ARG A 152 -7.71 11.00 -0.69
N THR A 153 -8.40 11.40 0.37
CA THR A 153 -8.74 12.81 0.57
C THR A 153 -7.49 13.65 0.75
N GLN A 154 -6.40 13.08 1.28
CA GLN A 154 -5.08 13.65 1.55
C GLN A 154 -4.14 13.61 0.34
N THR A 155 -4.63 13.35 -0.87
CA THR A 155 -3.90 13.41 -2.14
C THR A 155 -4.26 14.66 -2.95
N LEU A 156 -3.52 14.94 -4.02
CA LEU A 156 -3.95 15.87 -5.06
C LEU A 156 -4.99 15.19 -5.96
N GLN A 157 -6.27 15.28 -5.58
CA GLN A 157 -7.37 14.55 -6.24
C GLN A 157 -7.54 14.93 -7.73
N GLU A 158 -7.41 16.22 -8.05
CA GLU A 158 -7.50 16.74 -9.44
C GLU A 158 -6.33 16.25 -10.31
N HIS A 159 -5.25 15.75 -9.70
CA HIS A 159 -4.11 15.10 -10.35
C HIS A 159 -4.13 13.59 -10.16
N GLU A 160 -5.32 12.99 -10.29
CA GLU A 160 -5.53 11.54 -10.20
C GLU A 160 -5.03 10.92 -8.89
N TYR A 161 -5.28 11.62 -7.79
CA TYR A 161 -4.88 11.19 -6.45
C TYR A 161 -3.36 11.09 -6.25
N MET A 162 -2.59 11.96 -6.90
CA MET A 162 -1.13 12.03 -6.70
C MET A 162 -0.78 12.27 -5.22
N LYS A 163 0.19 11.50 -4.72
CA LYS A 163 0.73 11.62 -3.36
C LYS A 163 1.87 12.64 -3.35
N TYR A 164 1.49 13.92 -3.26
CA TYR A 164 2.43 15.03 -3.35
C TYR A 164 3.22 15.18 -2.04
N LEU A 165 4.47 14.69 -2.01
CA LEU A 165 5.30 14.58 -0.81
C LEU A 165 5.46 15.89 0.02
N PRO A 166 5.53 17.10 -0.56
CA PRO A 166 5.60 18.35 0.21
C PRO A 166 4.41 18.54 1.15
N MET A 167 3.26 17.90 0.88
CA MET A 167 2.10 17.94 1.77
C MET A 167 2.40 17.35 3.14
N LEU A 168 3.40 16.48 3.28
CA LEU A 168 3.77 15.86 4.56
C LEU A 168 4.39 16.85 5.55
N GLY A 169 5.01 17.94 5.06
CA GLY A 169 5.83 18.80 5.90
C GLY A 169 7.10 18.11 6.43
N ARG A 170 7.64 17.17 5.63
CA ARG A 170 8.92 16.49 5.89
C ARG A 170 9.97 16.97 4.89
N PRO A 171 11.24 17.07 5.28
CA PRO A 171 12.30 17.50 4.37
C PRO A 171 12.54 16.43 3.30
N LEU A 172 12.46 16.81 2.02
CA LEU A 172 12.41 15.86 0.90
C LEU A 172 13.69 15.04 0.73
N ASP A 173 14.84 15.53 1.20
CA ASP A 173 16.11 14.80 1.29
C ASP A 173 16.08 13.68 2.33
N ARG A 174 14.98 13.53 3.08
CA ARG A 174 14.76 12.48 4.09
C ARG A 174 13.45 11.71 3.90
N VAL A 175 12.80 11.83 2.74
CA VAL A 175 11.55 11.13 2.43
C VAL A 175 11.77 10.16 1.29
N ILE A 176 11.35 8.91 1.48
CA ILE A 176 11.26 7.91 0.41
C ILE A 176 9.81 7.44 0.30
N MET A 177 9.36 7.11 -0.91
CA MET A 177 8.04 6.51 -1.13
C MET A 177 8.15 5.19 -1.88
N ILE A 178 7.41 4.17 -1.43
CA ILE A 178 7.22 2.91 -2.14
C ILE A 178 5.76 2.79 -2.54
N ASP A 179 5.52 2.58 -3.82
CA ASP A 179 4.18 2.51 -4.41
C ASP A 179 4.23 1.76 -5.73
N ASP A 180 3.24 0.92 -6.03
CA ASP A 180 3.22 0.14 -7.28
C ASP A 180 2.97 1.04 -8.51
N SER A 181 2.31 2.17 -8.27
CA SER A 181 1.82 3.09 -9.27
C SER A 181 2.70 4.34 -9.35
N VAL A 182 3.43 4.46 -10.45
CA VAL A 182 4.19 5.68 -10.80
C VAL A 182 3.32 6.94 -10.90
N ARG A 183 1.99 6.80 -10.96
CA ARG A 183 1.04 7.93 -10.89
C ARG A 183 1.10 8.65 -9.54
N SER A 184 1.52 7.97 -8.49
CA SER A 184 1.57 8.53 -7.14
C SER A 184 2.72 9.53 -6.95
N PHE A 185 3.82 9.41 -7.68
CA PHE A 185 5.05 10.22 -7.51
C PHE A 185 5.69 10.81 -8.78
N PRO A 186 4.96 11.18 -9.84
CA PRO A 186 5.58 11.65 -11.07
C PRO A 186 6.37 12.97 -10.89
N LEU A 187 6.08 13.75 -9.85
CA LEU A 187 6.78 15.00 -9.52
C LEU A 187 7.90 14.84 -8.48
N HIS A 188 8.08 13.64 -7.92
CA HIS A 188 9.16 13.34 -6.99
C HIS A 188 9.87 12.05 -7.43
N PRO A 189 10.39 12.02 -8.68
CA PRO A 189 10.95 10.81 -9.24
C PRO A 189 12.01 10.22 -8.31
N ARG A 190 12.98 11.04 -7.88
CA ARG A 190 14.12 10.65 -7.01
C ARG A 190 13.71 10.06 -5.66
N ASN A 191 12.55 10.45 -5.12
CA ASN A 191 12.03 9.93 -3.85
C ASN A 191 11.26 8.62 -4.02
N GLY A 192 10.72 8.34 -5.22
CA GLY A 192 9.79 7.24 -5.44
C GLY A 192 10.46 5.95 -5.89
N ILE A 193 10.06 4.83 -5.30
CA ILE A 193 10.39 3.47 -5.72
C ILE A 193 9.11 2.83 -6.22
N LYS A 194 9.16 2.37 -7.47
CA LYS A 194 8.10 1.58 -8.06
C LYS A 194 8.31 0.13 -7.66
N ILE A 195 7.41 -0.42 -6.87
CA ILE A 195 7.39 -1.86 -6.59
C ILE A 195 6.51 -2.58 -7.64
N PRO A 196 6.83 -3.81 -8.06
CA PRO A 196 5.89 -4.57 -8.88
C PRO A 196 4.55 -4.76 -8.16
N PRO A 197 3.41 -4.64 -8.86
CA PRO A 197 2.10 -4.78 -8.22
C PRO A 197 1.84 -6.23 -7.81
N PHE A 198 1.29 -6.41 -6.61
CA PHE A 198 0.83 -7.69 -6.08
C PHE A 198 -0.64 -7.91 -6.48
N ILE A 199 -0.85 -8.61 -7.60
CA ILE A 199 -2.19 -8.85 -8.18
C ILE A 199 -2.42 -10.37 -8.31
N PRO A 200 -3.28 -10.96 -7.48
CA PRO A 200 -3.80 -12.31 -7.64
C PRO A 200 -4.78 -12.47 -8.82
N ASP A 201 -4.77 -13.61 -9.49
CA ASP A 201 -5.86 -14.01 -10.39
C ASP A 201 -7.05 -14.51 -9.56
N VAL A 202 -7.89 -13.55 -9.14
CA VAL A 202 -9.06 -13.82 -8.30
C VAL A 202 -10.06 -14.79 -8.93
N ARG A 203 -10.11 -14.89 -10.27
CA ARG A 203 -10.98 -15.84 -10.96
C ARG A 203 -10.45 -17.27 -10.81
N VAL A 204 -9.17 -17.48 -11.06
CA VAL A 204 -8.51 -18.77 -10.85
C VAL A 204 -8.63 -19.22 -9.40
N LEU A 205 -8.40 -18.31 -8.44
CA LEU A 205 -8.54 -18.62 -7.02
C LEU A 205 -9.98 -18.94 -6.59
N ALA A 206 -10.99 -18.28 -7.18
CA ALA A 206 -12.39 -18.60 -6.92
C ALA A 206 -12.78 -19.98 -7.49
N GLU A 207 -12.35 -20.31 -8.72
CA GLU A 207 -12.56 -21.63 -9.33
C GLU A 207 -11.91 -22.74 -8.50
N TYR A 208 -10.67 -22.52 -8.04
CA TYR A 208 -9.98 -23.40 -7.10
C TYR A 208 -10.75 -23.58 -5.79
N SER A 209 -11.16 -22.48 -5.15
CA SER A 209 -11.90 -22.57 -3.88
C SER A 209 -13.20 -23.35 -4.04
N HIS A 210 -13.93 -23.17 -5.14
CA HIS A 210 -15.17 -23.93 -5.39
C HIS A 210 -14.91 -25.42 -5.60
N ALA A 211 -13.85 -25.76 -6.35
CA ALA A 211 -13.46 -27.14 -6.58
C ALA A 211 -13.15 -27.85 -5.26
N VAL A 212 -12.30 -27.24 -4.43
CA VAL A 212 -11.92 -27.78 -3.12
C VAL A 212 -13.14 -27.91 -2.22
N ASP A 213 -13.99 -26.88 -2.14
CA ASP A 213 -15.23 -26.93 -1.35
C ASP A 213 -16.17 -28.08 -1.77
N ALA A 214 -16.31 -28.31 -3.08
CA ALA A 214 -17.18 -29.35 -3.61
C ALA A 214 -16.67 -30.74 -3.24
N ILE A 215 -15.35 -30.95 -3.27
CA ILE A 215 -14.69 -32.21 -2.90
C ILE A 215 -14.79 -32.44 -1.39
N GLU A 216 -14.57 -31.42 -0.57
CA GLU A 216 -14.60 -31.53 0.90
C GLU A 216 -16.01 -31.80 1.45
N LYS A 217 -17.06 -31.30 0.79
CA LYS A 217 -18.46 -31.48 1.22
C LYS A 217 -19.07 -32.82 0.81
N GLU A 218 -18.47 -33.53 -0.16
CA GLU A 218 -18.98 -34.82 -0.60
C GLU A 218 -18.44 -35.95 0.29
N SER A 219 -19.36 -36.71 0.89
CA SER A 219 -19.04 -37.82 1.80
C SER A 219 -19.00 -39.17 1.11
N ASN A 220 -19.55 -39.30 -0.11
CA ASN A 220 -19.50 -40.51 -0.91
C ASN A 220 -18.22 -40.55 -1.76
N GLU A 221 -17.38 -41.56 -1.56
CA GLU A 221 -16.07 -41.67 -2.22
C GLU A 221 -16.14 -41.75 -3.76
N ASP A 222 -17.10 -42.47 -4.33
CA ASP A 222 -17.24 -42.59 -5.79
C ASP A 222 -17.64 -41.25 -6.42
N LYS A 223 -18.57 -40.53 -5.79
CA LYS A 223 -18.96 -39.18 -6.21
C LYS A 223 -17.81 -38.19 -6.03
N LYS A 224 -17.07 -38.30 -4.93
CA LYS A 224 -15.91 -37.45 -4.64
C LYS A 224 -14.83 -37.61 -5.69
N LYS A 225 -14.54 -38.85 -6.11
CA LYS A 225 -13.60 -39.12 -7.22
C LYS A 225 -14.07 -38.47 -8.52
N LEU A 226 -15.35 -38.64 -8.87
CA LEU A 226 -15.92 -38.02 -10.07
C LEU A 226 -15.90 -36.49 -10.02
N ILE A 227 -16.18 -35.89 -8.86
CA ILE A 227 -16.07 -34.43 -8.65
C ILE A 227 -14.62 -34.00 -8.82
N THR A 228 -13.66 -34.74 -8.26
CA THR A 228 -12.24 -34.43 -8.37
C THR A 228 -11.80 -34.42 -9.84
N GLU A 229 -12.11 -35.47 -10.60
CA GLU A 229 -11.80 -35.55 -12.05
C GLU A 229 -12.42 -34.38 -12.83
N LYS A 230 -13.65 -33.97 -12.50
CA LYS A 230 -14.30 -32.80 -13.14
C LYS A 230 -13.65 -31.47 -12.81
N HIS A 231 -12.93 -31.36 -11.69
CA HIS A 231 -12.34 -30.12 -11.20
C HIS A 231 -10.82 -30.10 -11.22
N GLU A 232 -10.16 -31.17 -11.67
CA GLU A 232 -8.70 -31.34 -11.66
C GLU A 232 -7.97 -30.14 -12.27
N GLU A 233 -8.45 -29.64 -13.41
CA GLU A 233 -7.83 -28.49 -14.09
C GLU A 233 -8.01 -27.17 -13.31
N ALA A 234 -9.12 -26.99 -12.59
CA ALA A 234 -9.32 -25.82 -11.74
C ALA A 234 -8.39 -25.86 -10.51
N ILE A 235 -8.22 -27.05 -9.92
CA ILE A 235 -7.30 -27.28 -8.81
C ILE A 235 -5.87 -26.97 -9.25
N ARG A 236 -5.42 -27.58 -10.35
CA ARG A 236 -4.08 -27.39 -10.92
C ARG A 236 -3.77 -25.93 -11.21
N ARG A 237 -4.69 -25.19 -11.85
CA ARG A 237 -4.50 -23.75 -12.11
C ARG A 237 -4.41 -22.94 -10.82
N GLY A 238 -5.23 -23.26 -9.82
CA GLY A 238 -5.17 -22.61 -8.52
C GLY A 238 -3.85 -22.85 -7.78
N GLU A 239 -3.35 -24.09 -7.76
CA GLU A 239 -2.06 -24.42 -7.14
C GLU A 239 -0.90 -23.67 -7.80
N VAL A 240 -0.90 -23.56 -9.13
CA VAL A 240 0.10 -22.78 -9.88
C VAL A 240 0.06 -21.30 -9.49
N GLU A 241 -1.14 -20.74 -9.37
CA GLU A 241 -1.32 -19.33 -8.99
C GLU A 241 -0.92 -19.07 -7.52
N ILE A 242 -1.31 -19.96 -6.60
CA ILE A 242 -0.89 -19.90 -5.20
C ILE A 242 0.64 -19.94 -5.11
N ALA A 243 1.28 -20.87 -5.82
CA ALA A 243 2.74 -21.00 -5.83
C ALA A 243 3.42 -19.78 -6.47
N ARG A 244 2.81 -19.13 -7.48
CA ARG A 244 3.31 -17.87 -8.04
C ARG A 244 3.28 -16.75 -7.00
N LEU A 245 2.14 -16.58 -6.32
CA LEU A 245 1.97 -15.56 -5.28
C LEU A 245 2.95 -15.76 -4.13
N GLN A 246 3.10 -16.99 -3.64
CA GLN A 246 4.03 -17.32 -2.54
C GLN A 246 5.52 -17.09 -2.87
N ARG A 247 5.88 -17.06 -4.16
CA ARG A 247 7.25 -16.76 -4.61
C ARG A 247 7.52 -15.26 -4.77
N ASP A 248 6.56 -14.37 -4.49
CA ASP A 248 6.80 -12.93 -4.51
C ASP A 248 7.85 -12.54 -3.47
N ARG A 249 8.90 -11.85 -3.93
CA ARG A 249 10.04 -11.39 -3.12
C ARG A 249 10.23 -9.88 -3.19
N ALA A 250 9.27 -9.12 -3.71
CA ALA A 250 9.49 -7.71 -4.01
C ALA A 250 9.76 -6.87 -2.76
N LEU A 251 9.07 -7.14 -1.65
CA LEU A 251 9.31 -6.44 -0.38
C LEU A 251 10.71 -6.72 0.19
N PRO A 252 11.15 -7.98 0.39
CA PRO A 252 12.48 -8.25 0.94
C PRO A 252 13.62 -7.82 -0.01
N GLU A 253 13.39 -7.77 -1.33
CA GLU A 253 14.37 -7.26 -2.29
C GLU A 253 14.66 -5.77 -2.12
N LEU A 254 13.76 -4.99 -1.51
CA LEU A 254 13.98 -3.57 -1.22
C LEU A 254 14.76 -3.33 0.08
N LEU A 255 14.83 -4.30 1.01
CA LEU A 255 15.44 -4.10 2.33
C LEU A 255 16.93 -3.68 2.28
N PRO A 256 17.80 -4.23 1.41
CA PRO A 256 19.17 -3.76 1.31
C PRO A 256 19.29 -2.26 0.98
N LEU A 257 18.47 -1.79 0.03
CA LEU A 257 18.38 -0.39 -0.34
C LEU A 257 17.88 0.46 0.83
N LEU A 258 16.79 0.02 1.48
CA LEU A 258 16.18 0.75 2.59
C LEU A 258 17.13 0.87 3.79
N ARG A 259 17.87 -0.19 4.13
CA ARG A 259 18.90 -0.11 5.18
C ARG A 259 19.97 0.92 4.86
N ALA A 260 20.46 0.94 3.62
CA ALA A 260 21.47 1.90 3.20
C ALA A 260 20.93 3.34 3.24
N ALA A 261 19.74 3.55 2.67
CA ALA A 261 19.05 4.84 2.64
C ALA A 261 18.74 5.39 4.05
N ALA A 262 18.36 4.53 5.00
CA ALA A 262 18.07 4.92 6.38
C ALA A 262 19.30 5.44 7.13
N GLY A 263 20.49 4.92 6.81
CA GLY A 263 21.76 5.29 7.45
C GLY A 263 22.50 6.45 6.77
N ALA A 264 21.98 6.98 5.66
CA ALA A 264 22.62 8.05 4.90
C ALA A 264 22.25 9.45 5.42
N ASP A 265 23.21 10.38 5.39
CA ASP A 265 22.97 11.79 5.73
C ASP A 265 22.04 12.46 4.72
N ASP A 266 22.22 12.15 3.43
CA ASP A 266 21.34 12.54 2.33
C ASP A 266 20.77 11.26 1.70
N LEU A 267 19.53 10.96 2.07
CA LEU A 267 18.85 9.74 1.64
C LEU A 267 18.73 9.70 0.12
N ILE A 268 18.45 10.84 -0.51
CA ILE A 268 18.17 10.90 -1.94
C ILE A 268 19.45 10.70 -2.75
N ARG A 269 20.58 11.25 -2.29
CA ARG A 269 21.88 10.92 -2.87
C ARG A 269 22.23 9.45 -2.72
N GLU A 270 21.90 8.84 -1.60
CA GLU A 270 22.08 7.39 -1.46
C GLU A 270 21.21 6.64 -2.46
N LEU A 271 19.94 7.02 -2.65
CA LEU A 271 19.06 6.40 -3.65
C LEU A 271 19.58 6.49 -5.08
N ASP A 272 20.28 7.56 -5.46
CA ASP A 272 20.86 7.66 -6.80
C ASP A 272 21.88 6.54 -7.08
N HIS A 273 22.54 5.98 -6.05
CA HIS A 273 23.41 4.82 -6.21
C HIS A 273 22.65 3.51 -6.52
N TRP A 274 21.32 3.50 -6.34
CA TRP A 274 20.46 2.37 -6.64
C TRP A 274 19.67 2.57 -7.93
N ARG A 275 20.10 3.48 -8.81
CA ARG A 275 19.44 3.76 -10.09
C ARG A 275 20.36 3.48 -11.26
N ASP A 276 19.74 3.01 -12.34
CA ASP A 276 20.36 2.94 -13.65
C ASP A 276 20.61 4.35 -14.21
N ASP A 277 21.53 4.47 -15.17
CA ASP A 277 21.88 5.75 -15.79
C ASP A 277 20.70 6.40 -16.52
N GLU A 278 19.75 5.62 -17.05
CA GLU A 278 18.55 6.18 -17.70
C GLU A 278 17.69 7.02 -16.76
N TYR A 279 17.83 6.85 -15.45
CA TYR A 279 17.03 7.54 -14.44
C TYR A 279 17.15 9.07 -14.48
N VAL A 280 18.25 9.62 -15.01
CA VAL A 280 18.39 11.07 -15.24
C VAL A 280 17.33 11.64 -16.18
N ARG A 281 16.67 10.79 -16.97
CA ARG A 281 15.55 11.19 -17.83
C ARG A 281 14.29 11.52 -17.03
N CYS A 282 14.18 11.03 -15.79
CA CYS A 282 13.07 11.36 -14.91
C CYS A 282 13.11 12.81 -14.41
N ASP A 283 14.20 13.55 -14.67
CA ASP A 283 14.26 14.99 -14.41
C ASP A 283 13.49 15.83 -15.45
N ASP A 284 12.87 15.25 -16.48
CA ASP A 284 11.90 15.95 -17.34
C ASP A 284 10.47 15.60 -16.91
N PHE A 285 9.79 16.54 -16.25
CA PHE A 285 8.44 16.29 -15.74
C PHE A 285 7.39 16.16 -16.83
N ARG A 286 7.65 16.60 -18.07
CA ARG A 286 6.74 16.30 -19.19
C ARG A 286 6.74 14.81 -19.49
N GLU A 287 7.89 14.17 -19.40
CA GLU A 287 8.03 12.73 -19.58
C GLU A 287 7.39 12.01 -18.39
N THR A 288 7.73 12.36 -17.14
CA THR A 288 7.18 11.64 -15.97
C THR A 288 5.68 11.87 -15.78
N MET A 289 5.11 12.99 -16.23
CA MET A 289 3.66 13.26 -16.19
C MET A 289 2.90 12.66 -17.37
N ASN A 290 3.55 12.41 -18.51
CA ASN A 290 2.92 11.80 -19.67
C ASN A 290 2.78 10.28 -19.51
N ARG A 291 1.53 9.79 -19.48
CA ARG A 291 1.18 8.35 -19.34
C ARG A 291 1.75 7.45 -20.44
N LEU A 292 2.00 8.03 -21.60
CA LEU A 292 2.49 7.32 -22.78
C LEU A 292 4.02 7.38 -22.92
N SER A 293 4.72 8.12 -22.04
CA SER A 293 6.17 8.21 -22.14
C SER A 293 6.85 6.92 -21.70
N VAL A 294 7.94 6.59 -22.37
CA VAL A 294 8.79 5.45 -21.99
C VAL A 294 9.39 5.67 -20.60
N VAL A 295 9.77 6.90 -20.28
CA VAL A 295 10.34 7.26 -18.97
C VAL A 295 9.36 6.91 -17.85
N ARG A 296 8.10 7.32 -17.96
CA ARG A 296 7.10 7.03 -16.93
C ARG A 296 6.80 5.53 -16.83
N GLN A 297 6.75 4.82 -17.96
CA GLN A 297 6.37 3.41 -17.98
C GLN A 297 7.49 2.47 -17.50
N ARG A 298 8.75 2.79 -17.83
CA ARG A 298 9.89 1.85 -17.71
C ARG A 298 11.06 2.35 -16.87
N THR A 299 11.13 3.63 -16.53
CA THR A 299 12.30 4.20 -15.83
C THR A 299 11.93 4.78 -14.48
N LEU A 300 10.77 5.46 -14.40
CA LEU A 300 10.32 6.13 -13.19
C LEU A 300 10.10 5.12 -12.05
N GLY A 301 10.87 5.29 -10.99
CA GLY A 301 10.79 4.48 -9.78
C GLY A 301 11.55 3.14 -9.84
N GLU A 302 12.14 2.76 -10.96
CA GLU A 302 12.92 1.52 -11.07
C GLU A 302 14.24 1.60 -10.29
N VAL A 303 14.58 0.53 -9.57
CA VAL A 303 15.80 0.43 -8.75
C VAL A 303 16.65 -0.76 -9.18
N LEU A 304 17.98 -0.63 -9.00
CA LEU A 304 18.94 -1.71 -9.17
C LEU A 304 18.82 -2.70 -8.01
N LYS A 305 19.19 -3.96 -8.27
CA LYS A 305 19.27 -5.00 -7.23
C LYS A 305 20.39 -4.76 -6.23
N GLU A 306 21.44 -4.06 -6.66
CA GLU A 306 22.63 -3.78 -5.87
C GLU A 306 23.04 -2.32 -6.01
N ARG A 307 23.63 -1.78 -4.95
CA ARG A 307 24.22 -0.44 -4.95
C ARG A 307 25.36 -0.38 -5.95
N ARG A 308 25.29 0.55 -6.89
CA ARG A 308 26.37 0.75 -7.87
C ARG A 308 27.61 1.37 -7.20
N ALA A 309 28.78 0.99 -7.70
CA ALA A 309 30.04 1.68 -7.42
C ALA A 309 30.38 2.73 -8.48
N SER A 310 29.71 2.70 -9.64
CA SER A 310 29.95 3.65 -10.73
C SER A 310 29.49 5.07 -10.37
N PRO A 311 30.18 6.11 -10.86
CA PRO A 311 29.78 7.50 -10.62
C PRO A 311 28.35 7.76 -11.10
N ILE A 312 27.52 8.41 -10.28
CA ILE A 312 26.15 8.79 -10.64
C ILE A 312 26.18 9.78 -11.82
N PRO A 313 25.37 9.61 -12.88
CA PRO A 313 25.37 10.56 -13.98
C PRO A 313 24.79 11.91 -13.52
N PRO A 314 25.22 13.02 -14.11
CA PRO A 314 24.77 14.34 -13.68
C PRO A 314 23.25 14.46 -13.85
N LEU A 315 22.59 14.87 -12.76
CA LEU A 315 21.17 15.22 -12.76
C LEU A 315 20.91 16.34 -13.78
N LYS A 316 19.75 16.27 -14.45
CA LYS A 316 19.36 17.18 -15.54
C LYS A 316 18.12 17.96 -15.15
N GLN A 317 18.25 18.92 -14.22
CA GLN A 317 17.13 19.80 -13.90
C GLN A 317 16.62 20.52 -15.16
N HIS A 318 15.36 20.28 -15.49
CA HIS A 318 14.71 20.88 -16.65
C HIS A 318 13.90 22.11 -16.23
N VAL A 319 14.10 23.26 -16.91
CA VAL A 319 13.46 24.55 -16.56
C VAL A 319 11.94 24.46 -16.46
N LEU A 320 11.30 23.64 -17.31
CA LEU A 320 9.85 23.44 -17.30
C LEU A 320 9.30 22.69 -16.08
N ASN A 321 10.15 22.04 -15.27
CA ASN A 321 9.69 21.37 -14.06
C ASN A 321 9.06 22.35 -13.06
N HIS A 322 9.50 23.61 -13.08
CA HIS A 322 8.99 24.65 -12.18
C HIS A 322 7.47 24.81 -12.29
N GLY A 323 6.92 24.86 -13.51
CA GLY A 323 5.49 25.04 -13.73
C GLY A 323 4.65 23.90 -13.13
N PHE A 324 5.10 22.65 -13.28
CA PHE A 324 4.42 21.49 -12.67
C PHE A 324 4.45 21.54 -11.14
N ILE A 325 5.57 21.97 -10.55
CA ILE A 325 5.69 22.13 -9.09
C ILE A 325 4.82 23.28 -8.59
N GLU A 326 4.76 24.41 -9.31
CA GLU A 326 3.87 25.53 -8.97
C GLU A 326 2.39 25.15 -9.04
N GLU A 327 1.99 24.40 -10.07
CA GLU A 327 0.64 23.87 -10.22
C GLU A 327 0.29 22.95 -9.05
N ALA A 328 1.16 21.99 -8.73
CA ALA A 328 0.95 21.08 -7.60
C ALA A 328 0.94 21.81 -6.24
N ASN A 329 1.79 22.82 -6.05
CA ASN A 329 1.79 23.67 -4.86
C ASN A 329 0.49 24.49 -4.74
N THR A 330 -0.06 24.95 -5.86
CA THR A 330 -1.33 25.67 -5.89
C THR A 330 -2.48 24.72 -5.54
N ALA A 331 -2.50 23.52 -6.15
CA ALA A 331 -3.48 22.49 -5.83
C ALA A 331 -3.43 22.07 -4.35
N MET A 332 -2.23 21.91 -3.78
CA MET A 332 -2.03 21.65 -2.36
C MET A 332 -2.65 22.76 -1.49
N LYS A 333 -2.35 24.03 -1.78
CA LYS A 333 -2.90 25.18 -1.03
C LYS A 333 -4.42 25.23 -1.11
N LEU A 334 -5.00 25.00 -2.28
CA LEU A 334 -6.46 24.96 -2.48
C LEU A 334 -7.11 23.81 -1.67
N ALA A 335 -6.50 22.63 -1.69
CA ALA A 335 -6.96 21.48 -0.92
C ALA A 335 -6.91 21.74 0.60
N MET A 336 -5.87 22.43 1.08
CA MET A 336 -5.75 22.84 2.49
C MET A 336 -6.83 23.84 2.88
N THR A 337 -7.07 24.89 2.06
CA THR A 337 -8.10 25.90 2.34
C THR A 337 -9.51 25.32 2.38
N ARG A 338 -9.87 24.43 1.44
CA ARG A 338 -11.17 23.74 1.42
C ARG A 338 -11.44 22.98 2.73
N ARG A 339 -10.41 22.39 3.34
CA ARG A 339 -10.53 21.63 4.61
C ARG A 339 -10.70 22.51 5.83
N THR A 340 -10.08 23.68 5.85
CA THR A 340 -10.27 24.65 6.93
C THR A 340 -11.71 25.14 6.94
N LEU A 341 -12.27 25.41 5.75
CA LEU A 341 -13.66 25.86 5.61
C LEU A 341 -14.70 24.77 5.93
N SER A 342 -14.39 23.48 5.69
CA SER A 342 -15.30 22.38 6.03
C SER A 342 -15.31 22.01 7.53
N ARG A 343 -14.41 22.61 8.33
CA ARG A 343 -14.27 22.38 9.78
C ARG A 343 -14.78 23.56 10.63
N LEU A 344 -15.10 24.70 9.98
CA LEU A 344 -15.79 25.86 10.56
C LEU A 344 -17.28 25.75 10.24
#